data_AF-A0A0N8W7Y8-F1
#
_entry.id   AF-A0A0N8W7Y8-F1
#
_cell.length_a   1.000
_cell.length_b   1.000
_cell.length_c   1.000
_cell.angle_alpha   90.00
_cell.angle_beta   90.00
_cell.angle_gamma   90.00
#
_symmetry.space_group_name_H-M   'P 1'
#
loop_
_entity.id
_entity.type
_entity.pdbx_description
1 polymer ?
#
loop_
_entity_poly.entity_id
_entity_poly.type
_entity_poly.pdbx_seq_one_letter_code
_entity_poly.pdbx_strand_id
1 'polypeptide(L)'
;MKRLFKGIFRILVIFFLLIIVLVAALIIFRNPIADYLIETAGSKVAGAKVEVDGVYLKPFKLHISWERLQFTNNQDTWENLFETGKCDFELAFRPLFASKILIEKMQLEDMRFNTDRTSDGAIEKKDITKAEPSKLMQALMANLEREKERIPVFNPDFLKTKIDVNSLLEEFNFHTPAKADSIKEIAEDRYAFWNNLIESNDYEERIKQVETNIKNINVEEMDNLIQIQQNLTLAVDSYNTTKYLYEEIKTNKGQLENDLKRLKTLYNDVPKWIKADYENAVELARLPDVSIQKIALMLFGERVTEGVMAILVQIENIRNLSDEKKAAPGKERMPHLPAFWIKEISVSAYPDEQLRLSGNIFNISSDQKKTGKPLDLKLAGKDEKIGNLSINGLFDHRSDISQDIVNIYADEIPIRDLTLANFDLLPGKLKRGTAKLFSNLNLTDELIKITVGFEAENIQFDYTSQPEMDERLVRISRSISEAIDKITFDAGITQKEKNYTFSLSSNLDKLISSQLKKVVQDEITRAKAEIEKRVYAEMDKYKDQAESYINTNNTKLQNKIDEINVRINEQKNRIEQKKKEIENRIEVEKQKLENEAGEKLGNELDDLLKQFNQ
;
A
#
# COMPACT_ATOMS: atom_id res chain seq x y z
N MET A 1 -26.85 107.30 -2.05
CA MET A 1 -25.60 106.51 -2.04
C MET A 1 -25.10 106.10 -0.65
N LYS A 2 -24.80 107.01 0.30
CA LYS A 2 -24.22 106.65 1.63
C LYS A 2 -25.06 105.68 2.49
N ARG A 3 -26.39 105.70 2.41
CA ARG A 3 -27.28 104.75 3.14
C ARG A 3 -27.26 103.32 2.57
N LEU A 4 -27.14 103.17 1.25
CA LEU A 4 -27.01 101.87 0.57
C LEU A 4 -25.67 101.18 0.90
N PHE A 5 -24.57 101.93 0.93
CA PHE A 5 -23.24 101.41 1.27
C PHE A 5 -23.15 100.92 2.73
N LYS A 6 -23.78 101.61 3.69
CA LYS A 6 -23.86 101.17 5.10
C LYS A 6 -24.70 99.91 5.28
N GLY A 7 -25.75 99.72 4.48
CA GLY A 7 -26.59 98.52 4.49
C GLY A 7 -25.84 97.29 3.97
N ILE A 8 -25.18 97.42 2.82
CA ILE A 8 -24.36 96.35 2.21
C ILE A 8 -23.18 95.98 3.12
N PHE A 9 -22.49 96.97 3.71
CA PHE A 9 -21.39 96.71 4.65
C PHE A 9 -21.84 95.99 5.92
N ARG A 10 -23.01 96.34 6.48
CA ARG A 10 -23.59 95.59 7.63
C ARG A 10 -23.94 94.16 7.25
N ILE A 11 -24.50 93.93 6.07
CA ILE A 11 -24.81 92.58 5.58
C ILE A 11 -23.53 91.77 5.40
N LEU A 12 -22.47 92.35 4.83
CA LEU A 12 -21.16 91.69 4.68
C LEU A 12 -20.50 91.38 6.02
N VAL A 13 -20.58 92.28 7.01
CA VAL A 13 -20.04 92.05 8.36
C VAL A 13 -20.83 90.98 9.10
N ILE A 14 -22.17 90.99 9.01
CA ILE A 14 -23.03 89.95 9.60
C ILE A 14 -22.75 88.60 8.92
N PHE A 15 -22.59 88.58 7.61
CA PHE A 15 -22.23 87.39 6.85
C PHE A 15 -20.85 86.86 7.23
N PHE A 16 -19.86 87.74 7.40
CA PHE A 16 -18.52 87.38 7.86
C PHE A 16 -18.52 86.84 9.30
N LEU A 17 -19.29 87.46 10.20
CA LEU A 17 -19.52 86.95 11.56
C LEU A 17 -20.21 85.59 11.56
N LEU A 18 -21.22 85.39 10.70
CA LEU A 18 -21.86 84.10 10.49
C LEU A 18 -20.88 83.04 10.00
N ILE A 19 -19.98 83.40 9.07
CA ILE A 19 -18.91 82.49 8.61
C ILE A 19 -17.96 82.16 9.76
N ILE A 20 -17.53 83.14 10.57
CA ILE A 20 -16.65 82.89 11.71
C ILE A 20 -17.32 81.97 12.73
N VAL A 21 -18.59 82.23 13.07
CA VAL A 21 -19.37 81.40 14.00
C VAL A 21 -19.55 79.99 13.42
N LEU A 22 -19.84 79.87 12.13
CA LEU A 22 -19.95 78.58 11.45
C LEU A 22 -18.61 77.82 11.45
N VAL A 23 -17.51 78.49 11.15
CA VAL A 23 -16.16 77.89 11.19
C VAL A 23 -15.78 77.49 12.61
N ALA A 24 -16.07 78.32 13.61
CA ALA A 24 -15.85 78.00 15.02
C ALA A 24 -16.70 76.80 15.46
N ALA A 25 -17.98 76.76 15.07
CA ALA A 25 -18.86 75.62 15.31
C ALA A 25 -18.34 74.35 14.63
N LEU A 26 -17.91 74.42 13.37
CA LEU A 26 -17.30 73.29 12.67
C LEU A 26 -16.00 72.83 13.32
N ILE A 27 -15.21 73.72 13.92
CA ILE A 27 -13.98 73.36 14.64
C ILE A 27 -14.31 72.69 15.99
N ILE A 28 -15.33 73.17 16.71
CA ILE A 28 -15.73 72.65 18.03
C ILE A 28 -16.44 71.30 17.89
N PHE A 29 -17.38 71.18 16.95
CA PHE A 29 -18.20 69.98 16.75
C PHE A 29 -17.61 68.99 15.74
N ARG A 30 -16.39 69.22 15.23
CA ARG A 30 -15.75 68.34 14.22
C ARG A 30 -15.71 66.87 14.62
N ASN A 31 -15.42 66.57 15.89
CA ASN A 31 -15.27 65.19 16.36
C ASN A 31 -16.65 64.51 16.46
N PRO A 32 -17.66 65.07 17.17
CA PRO A 32 -19.03 64.52 17.16
C PRO A 32 -19.66 64.37 15.77
N ILE A 33 -19.36 65.29 14.84
CA ILE A 33 -19.85 65.20 13.46
C ILE A 33 -19.18 64.02 12.73
N ALA A 34 -17.85 63.88 12.88
CA ALA A 34 -17.10 62.80 12.24
C ALA A 34 -17.53 61.43 12.76
N ASP A 35 -17.72 61.33 14.07
CA ASP A 35 -18.27 60.19 14.80
C ASP A 35 -19.61 59.74 14.20
N TYR A 36 -20.62 60.63 14.23
CA TYR A 36 -21.94 60.37 13.66
C TYR A 36 -21.90 59.97 12.17
N LEU A 37 -21.03 60.61 11.37
CA LEU A 37 -20.89 60.29 9.95
C LEU A 37 -20.30 58.89 9.72
N ILE A 38 -19.28 58.51 10.50
CA ILE A 38 -18.66 57.18 10.42
C ILE A 38 -19.68 56.11 10.83
N GLU A 39 -20.38 56.28 11.95
CA GLU A 39 -21.40 55.34 12.41
C GLU A 39 -22.55 55.21 11.41
N THR A 40 -23.05 56.32 10.88
CA THR A 40 -24.17 56.30 9.93
C THR A 40 -23.77 55.65 8.61
N ALA A 41 -22.61 56.04 8.06
CA ALA A 41 -22.12 55.48 6.81
C ALA A 41 -21.75 54.00 6.96
N GLY A 42 -21.03 53.66 8.04
CA GLY A 42 -20.67 52.30 8.41
C GLY A 42 -21.90 51.43 8.59
N SER A 43 -22.90 51.87 9.35
CA SER A 43 -24.11 51.10 9.63
C SER A 43 -24.92 50.83 8.36
N LYS A 44 -24.94 51.80 7.44
CA LYS A 44 -25.59 51.64 6.13
C LYS A 44 -24.90 50.59 5.26
N VAL A 45 -23.57 50.50 5.32
CA VAL A 45 -22.79 49.49 4.58
C VAL A 45 -22.89 48.12 5.26
N ALA A 46 -22.84 48.07 6.59
CA ALA A 46 -22.93 46.84 7.38
C ALA A 46 -24.31 46.18 7.32
N GLY A 47 -25.37 46.99 7.18
CA GLY A 47 -26.74 46.52 7.43
C GLY A 47 -27.03 46.23 8.91
N ALA A 48 -26.12 46.64 9.80
CA ALA A 48 -26.18 46.51 11.25
C ALA A 48 -25.49 47.72 11.89
N LYS A 49 -25.55 47.87 13.21
CA LYS A 49 -24.97 49.03 13.91
C LYS A 49 -23.44 49.03 13.78
N VAL A 50 -22.86 50.19 13.45
CA VAL A 50 -21.42 50.44 13.53
C VAL A 50 -21.21 51.54 14.56
N GLU A 51 -20.30 51.29 15.50
CA GLU A 51 -19.97 52.21 16.60
C GLU A 51 -18.50 52.57 16.51
N VAL A 52 -18.18 53.84 16.76
CA VAL A 52 -16.80 54.33 16.75
C VAL A 52 -16.55 55.11 18.03
N ASP A 53 -15.37 54.94 18.62
CA ASP A 53 -14.96 55.64 19.82
C ASP A 53 -13.69 56.46 19.58
N GLY A 54 -13.59 57.61 20.25
CA GLY A 54 -12.36 58.41 20.26
C GLY A 54 -12.02 59.07 18.91
N VAL A 55 -13.03 59.41 18.10
CA VAL A 55 -12.80 60.04 16.79
C VAL A 55 -12.13 61.41 16.93
N TYR A 56 -11.04 61.60 16.20
CA TYR A 56 -10.29 62.85 16.16
C TYR A 56 -10.03 63.29 14.73
N LEU A 57 -10.62 64.43 14.35
CA LEU A 57 -10.47 65.05 13.03
C LEU A 57 -9.57 66.29 13.10
N LYS A 58 -8.49 66.31 12.32
CA LYS A 58 -7.65 67.50 12.07
C LYS A 58 -7.99 68.07 10.68
N PRO A 59 -8.98 68.97 10.54
CA PRO A 59 -9.53 69.35 9.24
C PRO A 59 -8.50 69.97 8.27
N PHE A 60 -7.54 70.75 8.78
CA PHE A 60 -6.50 71.37 7.93
C PHE A 60 -5.42 70.41 7.43
N LYS A 61 -5.23 69.28 8.14
CA LYS A 61 -4.32 68.21 7.72
C LYS A 61 -5.05 67.08 6.99
N LEU A 62 -6.40 67.14 6.96
CA LEU A 62 -7.26 66.04 6.53
C LEU A 62 -6.92 64.69 7.16
N HIS A 63 -6.45 64.75 8.40
CA HIS A 63 -6.06 63.59 9.18
C HIS A 63 -7.25 63.17 10.05
N ILE A 64 -7.60 61.89 10.00
CA ILE A 64 -8.66 61.26 10.77
C ILE A 64 -8.02 60.14 11.59
N SER A 65 -8.43 60.01 12.85
CA SER A 65 -8.10 58.86 13.68
C SER A 65 -9.25 58.47 14.58
N TRP A 66 -9.29 57.22 15.03
CA TRP A 66 -10.19 56.73 16.07
C TRP A 66 -9.44 55.77 17.00
N GLU A 67 -9.99 55.54 18.20
CA GLU A 67 -9.42 54.63 19.20
C GLU A 67 -10.00 53.22 19.08
N ARG A 68 -11.29 53.11 18.73
CA ARG A 68 -11.98 51.84 18.53
C ARG A 68 -13.05 51.97 17.46
N LEU A 69 -13.25 50.94 16.66
CA LEU A 69 -14.36 50.83 15.71
C LEU A 69 -14.96 49.43 15.84
N GLN A 70 -16.27 49.31 16.03
CA GLN A 70 -16.98 48.05 16.17
C GLN A 70 -17.96 47.88 15.01
N PHE A 71 -17.79 46.81 14.24
CA PHE A 71 -18.60 46.50 13.08
C PHE A 71 -19.48 45.28 13.37
N THR A 72 -20.78 45.49 13.61
CA THR A 72 -21.71 44.43 14.02
C THR A 72 -21.89 43.36 12.94
N ASN A 73 -21.99 42.09 13.37
CA ASN A 73 -22.40 41.00 12.50
C ASN A 73 -23.92 41.08 12.23
N ASN A 74 -24.31 41.22 10.96
CA ASN A 74 -25.73 41.34 10.61
C ASN A 74 -26.53 40.03 10.75
N GLN A 75 -25.84 38.88 10.90
CA GLN A 75 -26.46 37.58 11.15
C GLN A 75 -26.64 37.30 12.64
N ASP A 76 -25.77 37.85 13.50
CA ASP A 76 -25.86 37.80 14.96
C ASP A 76 -25.48 39.16 15.56
N THR A 77 -26.48 39.94 15.98
CA THR A 77 -26.29 41.33 16.37
C THR A 77 -25.69 41.51 17.78
N TRP A 78 -25.46 40.42 18.51
CA TRP A 78 -24.74 40.42 19.78
C TRP A 78 -23.24 40.17 19.62
N GLU A 79 -22.76 39.98 18.39
CA GLU A 79 -21.34 39.83 18.07
C GLU A 79 -20.89 40.91 17.06
N ASN A 80 -19.63 41.34 17.18
CA ASN A 80 -18.98 42.12 16.13
C ASN A 80 -18.43 41.16 15.08
N LEU A 81 -18.70 41.43 13.79
CA LEU A 81 -17.99 40.77 12.69
C LEU A 81 -16.48 41.02 12.81
N PHE A 82 -16.14 42.28 13.06
CA PHE A 82 -14.81 42.67 13.49
C PHE A 82 -14.86 43.94 14.34
N GLU A 83 -13.87 44.11 15.19
CA GLU A 83 -13.56 45.37 15.84
C GLU A 83 -12.11 45.76 15.57
N THR A 84 -11.80 47.04 15.66
CA THR A 84 -10.44 47.55 15.48
C THR A 84 -10.05 48.33 16.71
N GLY A 85 -8.76 48.30 17.05
CA GLY A 85 -8.16 49.29 17.93
C GLY A 85 -7.93 50.61 17.19
N LYS A 86 -6.79 51.24 17.50
CA LYS A 86 -6.44 52.55 16.96
C LYS A 86 -6.30 52.50 15.44
N CYS A 87 -6.84 53.51 14.78
CA CYS A 87 -6.61 53.75 13.37
C CYS A 87 -6.24 55.20 13.14
N ASP A 88 -5.32 55.46 12.20
CA ASP A 88 -5.07 56.79 11.70
C ASP A 88 -4.70 56.79 10.21
N PHE A 89 -5.16 57.84 9.51
CA PHE A 89 -4.88 58.05 8.09
C PHE A 89 -5.08 59.50 7.68
N GLU A 90 -4.55 59.84 6.51
CA GLU A 90 -4.69 61.15 5.88
C GLU A 90 -5.39 61.04 4.52
N LEU A 91 -6.37 61.92 4.29
CA LEU A 91 -7.05 62.03 3.01
C LEU A 91 -6.30 62.97 2.06
N ALA A 92 -6.21 62.60 0.78
CA ALA A 92 -5.68 63.49 -0.24
C ALA A 92 -6.65 64.65 -0.50
N PHE A 93 -6.15 65.89 -0.39
CA PHE A 93 -6.97 67.10 -0.53
C PHE A 93 -7.62 67.26 -1.90
N ARG A 94 -6.87 67.03 -3.00
CA ARG A 94 -7.37 67.27 -4.36
C ARG A 94 -8.55 66.35 -4.75
N PRO A 95 -8.51 65.03 -4.50
CA PRO A 95 -9.62 64.11 -4.78
C PRO A 95 -10.96 64.47 -4.11
N LEU A 96 -10.95 65.09 -2.93
CA LEU A 96 -12.17 65.41 -2.20
C LEU A 96 -13.10 66.38 -2.96
N PHE A 97 -12.56 67.29 -3.79
CA PHE A 97 -13.36 68.19 -4.64
C PHE A 97 -14.15 67.46 -5.74
N ALA A 98 -13.75 66.21 -6.05
CA ALA A 98 -14.44 65.32 -6.97
C ALA A 98 -15.29 64.26 -6.24
N SER A 99 -15.50 64.41 -4.92
CA SER A 99 -16.16 63.43 -4.05
C SER A 99 -15.45 62.07 -4.04
N LYS A 100 -14.11 62.08 -4.11
CA LYS A 100 -13.29 60.86 -4.13
C LYS A 100 -12.47 60.76 -2.85
N ILE A 101 -12.46 59.57 -2.27
CA ILE A 101 -11.70 59.25 -1.07
C ILE A 101 -10.42 58.57 -1.52
N LEU A 102 -9.29 59.26 -1.34
CA LEU A 102 -7.96 58.71 -1.58
C LEU A 102 -7.15 58.79 -0.29
N ILE A 103 -6.67 57.64 0.16
CA ILE A 103 -5.81 57.49 1.34
C ILE A 103 -4.48 56.93 0.86
N GLU A 104 -3.40 57.67 1.10
CA GLU A 104 -2.05 57.22 0.71
C GLU A 104 -1.55 56.13 1.66
N LYS A 105 -1.72 56.34 2.97
CA LYS A 105 -1.33 55.39 4.03
C LYS A 105 -2.36 55.39 5.14
N MET A 106 -2.67 54.20 5.64
CA MET A 106 -3.51 53.96 6.80
C MET A 106 -2.80 53.00 7.75
N GLN A 107 -2.84 53.29 9.04
CA GLN A 107 -2.38 52.38 10.08
C GLN A 107 -3.58 51.86 10.83
N LEU A 108 -3.73 50.53 10.90
CA LEU A 108 -4.84 49.86 11.57
C LEU A 108 -4.31 48.87 12.59
N GLU A 109 -4.56 49.14 13.87
CA GLU A 109 -4.04 48.36 14.99
C GLU A 109 -5.11 47.46 15.59
N ASP A 110 -4.68 46.32 16.12
CA ASP A 110 -5.47 45.40 16.94
C ASP A 110 -6.85 45.05 16.36
N MET A 111 -6.91 44.71 15.07
CA MET A 111 -8.13 44.21 14.46
C MET A 111 -8.49 42.83 15.04
N ARG A 112 -9.69 42.66 15.57
CA ARG A 112 -10.21 41.42 16.17
C ARG A 112 -11.49 41.01 15.45
N PHE A 113 -11.80 39.72 15.43
CA PHE A 113 -12.97 39.17 14.74
C PHE A 113 -13.88 38.45 15.74
N ASN A 114 -15.19 38.42 15.46
CA ASN A 114 -16.19 37.67 16.23
C ASN A 114 -16.13 37.96 17.75
N THR A 115 -16.01 39.24 18.14
CA THR A 115 -15.95 39.64 19.55
C THR A 115 -17.35 39.89 20.11
N ASP A 116 -17.58 39.51 21.36
CA ASP A 116 -18.84 39.78 22.05
C ASP A 116 -19.15 41.29 22.17
N ARG A 117 -20.43 41.65 22.03
CA ARG A 117 -20.91 43.03 22.22
C ARG A 117 -21.58 43.19 23.58
N THR A 118 -21.41 44.38 24.17
CA THR A 118 -22.12 44.76 25.40
C THR A 118 -23.54 45.28 25.14
N SER A 119 -23.88 45.59 23.89
CA SER A 119 -25.19 46.08 23.48
C SER A 119 -25.58 45.59 22.09
N ASP A 120 -26.86 45.28 21.91
CA ASP A 120 -27.45 44.85 20.64
C ASP A 120 -27.13 45.83 19.50
N GLY A 121 -26.57 45.32 18.40
CA GLY A 121 -26.26 46.06 17.19
C GLY A 121 -27.35 45.98 16.10
N ALA A 122 -28.58 45.57 16.43
CA ALA A 122 -29.67 45.58 15.47
C ALA A 122 -30.08 47.01 15.05
N ILE A 123 -30.34 47.19 13.75
CA ILE A 123 -30.96 48.40 13.17
C ILE A 123 -32.33 48.05 12.57
N GLU A 124 -33.24 49.01 12.42
CA GLU A 124 -34.57 48.76 11.80
C GLU A 124 -34.40 48.10 10.42
N LYS A 125 -34.87 46.84 10.34
CA LYS A 125 -34.54 45.91 9.26
C LYS A 125 -35.04 46.40 7.90
N LYS A 126 -34.14 46.44 6.93
CA LYS A 126 -34.47 45.97 5.57
C LYS A 126 -34.28 44.46 5.61
N ASP A 127 -35.26 43.68 5.15
CA ASP A 127 -35.09 42.23 4.98
C ASP A 127 -33.94 41.97 3.99
N ILE A 128 -32.73 41.83 4.50
CA ILE A 128 -31.63 41.25 3.74
C ILE A 128 -31.88 39.75 3.83
N THR A 129 -32.62 39.22 2.87
CA THR A 129 -32.75 37.77 2.66
C THR A 129 -31.36 37.17 2.67
N LYS A 130 -31.14 36.19 3.56
CA LYS A 130 -29.92 35.39 3.62
C LYS A 130 -29.63 34.89 2.21
N ALA A 131 -28.56 35.38 1.59
CA ALA A 131 -28.20 34.97 0.25
C ALA A 131 -27.96 33.46 0.29
N GLU A 132 -28.77 32.70 -0.47
CA GLU A 132 -28.49 31.27 -0.63
C GLU A 132 -27.12 31.10 -1.27
N PRO A 133 -26.31 30.12 -0.85
CA PRO A 133 -25.03 29.85 -1.50
C PRO A 133 -25.25 29.66 -3.00
N SER A 134 -24.33 30.13 -3.84
CA SER A 134 -24.39 29.91 -5.28
C SER A 134 -24.61 28.42 -5.60
N LYS A 135 -25.35 28.11 -6.66
CA LYS A 135 -25.57 26.71 -7.10
C LYS A 135 -24.25 25.94 -7.26
N LEU A 136 -23.19 26.66 -7.64
CA LEU A 136 -21.83 26.18 -7.75
C LEU A 136 -21.29 25.71 -6.39
N MET A 137 -21.43 26.56 -5.37
CA MET A 137 -20.99 26.29 -4.01
C MET A 137 -21.79 25.15 -3.37
N GLN A 138 -23.11 25.13 -3.57
CA GLN A 138 -23.98 24.03 -3.10
C GLN A 138 -23.55 22.68 -3.68
N ALA A 139 -23.25 22.62 -4.98
CA ALA A 139 -22.78 21.40 -5.63
C ALA A 139 -21.40 20.95 -5.10
N LEU A 140 -20.50 21.89 -4.84
CA LEU A 140 -19.18 21.59 -4.28
C LEU A 140 -19.27 21.07 -2.84
N MET A 141 -20.07 21.72 -1.98
CA MET A 141 -20.32 21.26 -0.61
C MET A 141 -20.97 19.87 -0.60
N ALA A 142 -21.97 19.63 -1.43
CA ALA A 142 -22.61 18.31 -1.56
C ALA A 142 -21.64 17.22 -2.07
N ASN A 143 -20.66 17.56 -2.91
CA ASN A 143 -19.63 16.61 -3.34
C ASN A 143 -18.70 16.24 -2.19
N LEU A 144 -18.26 17.22 -1.40
CA LEU A 144 -17.40 16.98 -0.23
C LEU A 144 -18.11 16.15 0.83
N GLU A 145 -19.41 16.38 1.05
CA GLU A 145 -20.20 15.58 1.99
C GLU A 145 -20.30 14.12 1.52
N ARG A 146 -20.55 13.88 0.23
CA ARG A 146 -20.55 12.52 -0.34
C ARG A 146 -19.19 11.84 -0.22
N GLU A 147 -18.08 12.57 -0.31
CA GLU A 147 -16.75 12.00 -0.08
C GLU A 147 -16.53 11.66 1.41
N LYS A 148 -17.08 12.46 2.34
CA LYS A 148 -17.10 12.15 3.79
C LYS A 148 -17.90 10.87 4.09
N GLU A 149 -19.05 10.69 3.44
CA GLU A 149 -19.87 9.46 3.57
C GLU A 149 -19.19 8.20 2.98
N ARG A 150 -18.26 8.39 2.03
CA ARG A 150 -17.52 7.29 1.36
C ARG A 150 -16.21 6.92 2.05
N ILE A 151 -15.89 7.55 3.19
CA ILE A 151 -14.71 7.20 3.98
C ILE A 151 -14.87 5.74 4.43
N PRO A 152 -13.98 4.84 4.01
CA PRO A 152 -14.10 3.43 4.37
C PRO A 152 -13.88 3.21 5.87
N VAL A 153 -14.63 2.27 6.45
CA VAL A 153 -14.38 1.79 7.83
C VAL A 153 -13.36 0.67 7.76
N PHE A 154 -12.25 0.83 8.49
CA PHE A 154 -11.23 -0.21 8.58
C PHE A 154 -11.68 -1.32 9.55
N ASN A 155 -11.60 -2.59 9.12
CA ASN A 155 -11.84 -3.74 9.99
C ASN A 155 -10.54 -4.59 10.13
N PRO A 156 -9.94 -4.69 11.33
CA PRO A 156 -8.73 -5.48 11.58
C PRO A 156 -8.97 -6.99 11.78
N ASP A 157 -10.19 -7.50 11.73
CA ASP A 157 -10.51 -8.89 12.11
C ASP A 157 -9.70 -9.94 11.33
N PHE A 158 -9.44 -9.68 10.04
CA PHE A 158 -8.61 -10.57 9.22
C PHE A 158 -7.16 -10.68 9.71
N LEU A 159 -6.66 -9.70 10.47
CA LEU A 159 -5.33 -9.73 11.09
C LEU A 159 -5.32 -10.50 12.41
N LYS A 160 -6.48 -10.77 13.01
CA LYS A 160 -6.60 -11.58 14.23
C LYS A 160 -6.45 -13.06 13.90
N THR A 161 -7.06 -13.53 12.82
CA THR A 161 -7.06 -14.93 12.40
C THR A 161 -5.64 -15.41 12.06
N LYS A 162 -5.21 -16.50 12.69
CA LYS A 162 -4.00 -17.24 12.30
C LYS A 162 -4.37 -18.25 11.22
N ILE A 163 -3.40 -18.61 10.39
CA ILE A 163 -3.59 -19.72 9.46
C ILE A 163 -3.57 -21.01 10.29
N ASP A 164 -4.73 -21.67 10.43
CA ASP A 164 -4.81 -22.94 11.14
C ASP A 164 -4.34 -24.07 10.22
N VAL A 165 -3.08 -24.44 10.36
CA VAL A 165 -2.46 -25.50 9.57
C VAL A 165 -3.10 -26.86 9.86
N ASN A 166 -3.61 -27.11 11.07
CA ASN A 166 -4.23 -28.38 11.40
C ASN A 166 -5.53 -28.55 10.63
N SER A 167 -6.43 -27.57 10.70
CA SER A 167 -7.69 -27.61 9.94
C SER A 167 -7.45 -27.68 8.43
N LEU A 168 -6.44 -26.98 7.92
CA LEU A 168 -6.08 -27.03 6.49
C LEU A 168 -5.65 -28.44 6.05
N LEU A 169 -4.87 -29.15 6.87
CA LEU A 169 -4.34 -30.47 6.53
C LEU A 169 -5.32 -31.60 6.82
N GLU A 170 -6.24 -31.45 7.77
CA GLU A 170 -7.29 -32.44 8.07
C GLU A 170 -8.23 -32.69 6.88
N GLU A 171 -8.52 -31.65 6.09
CA GLU A 171 -9.36 -31.75 4.90
C GLU A 171 -8.54 -32.03 3.61
N PHE A 172 -7.21 -32.05 3.69
CA PHE A 172 -6.35 -32.20 2.53
C PHE A 172 -6.21 -33.67 2.11
N ASN A 173 -6.53 -33.97 0.85
CA ASN A 173 -6.39 -35.30 0.30
C ASN A 173 -4.97 -35.56 -0.25
N PHE A 174 -4.13 -36.21 0.55
CA PHE A 174 -2.77 -36.60 0.16
C PHE A 174 -2.75 -37.69 -0.93
N HIS A 175 -1.96 -37.51 -1.98
CA HIS A 175 -1.81 -38.51 -3.05
C HIS A 175 -0.72 -39.54 -2.76
N THR A 176 0.26 -39.19 -1.92
CA THR A 176 1.41 -40.05 -1.59
C THR A 176 1.01 -41.44 -1.08
N PRO A 177 0.05 -41.60 -0.14
CA PRO A 177 -0.33 -42.91 0.37
C PRO A 177 -0.79 -43.87 -0.75
N ALA A 178 -1.74 -43.45 -1.58
CA ALA A 178 -2.29 -44.28 -2.66
C ALA A 178 -1.23 -44.65 -3.70
N LYS A 179 -0.30 -43.74 -4.01
CA LYS A 179 0.79 -44.04 -4.94
C LYS A 179 1.83 -44.98 -4.34
N ALA A 180 2.16 -44.83 -3.05
CA ALA A 180 3.08 -45.73 -2.35
C ALA A 180 2.51 -47.15 -2.28
N ASP A 181 1.21 -47.29 -2.01
CA ASP A 181 0.52 -48.59 -2.04
C ASP A 181 0.59 -49.24 -3.43
N SER A 182 0.42 -48.46 -4.52
CA SER A 182 0.55 -48.99 -5.89
C SER A 182 1.94 -49.54 -6.21
N ILE A 183 3.01 -48.95 -5.66
CA ILE A 183 4.38 -49.48 -5.81
C ILE A 183 4.48 -50.83 -5.12
N LYS A 184 3.89 -50.95 -3.93
CA LYS A 184 3.92 -52.18 -3.15
C LYS A 184 3.24 -53.32 -3.91
N GLU A 185 2.07 -53.08 -4.50
CA GLU A 185 1.36 -54.06 -5.35
C GLU A 185 2.22 -54.48 -6.56
N ILE A 186 2.81 -53.53 -7.28
CA ILE A 186 3.71 -53.82 -8.41
C ILE A 186 4.92 -54.67 -7.96
N ALA A 187 5.48 -54.39 -6.79
CA ALA A 187 6.58 -55.14 -6.22
C ALA A 187 6.15 -56.56 -5.82
N GLU A 188 5.01 -56.71 -5.16
CA GLU A 188 4.42 -58.00 -4.77
C GLU A 188 4.21 -58.91 -5.98
N ASP A 189 3.58 -58.41 -7.03
CA ASP A 189 3.36 -59.14 -8.28
C ASP A 189 4.69 -59.57 -8.92
N ARG A 190 5.68 -58.67 -8.93
CA ARG A 190 6.97 -58.97 -9.53
C ARG A 190 7.77 -59.99 -8.71
N TYR A 191 7.70 -59.93 -7.39
CA TYR A 191 8.33 -60.93 -6.52
C TYR A 191 7.66 -62.29 -6.62
N ALA A 192 6.32 -62.33 -6.71
CA ALA A 192 5.59 -63.56 -6.94
C ALA A 192 5.98 -64.21 -8.28
N PHE A 193 6.08 -63.41 -9.36
CA PHE A 193 6.56 -63.89 -10.65
C PHE A 193 7.94 -64.58 -10.55
N TRP A 194 8.93 -63.91 -9.93
CA TRP A 194 10.28 -64.45 -9.84
C TRP A 194 10.39 -65.66 -8.91
N ASN A 195 9.67 -65.66 -7.78
CA ASN A 195 9.62 -66.83 -6.90
C ASN A 195 9.02 -68.03 -7.63
N ASN A 196 7.88 -67.86 -8.30
CA ASN A 196 7.23 -68.92 -9.07
C ASN A 196 8.13 -69.44 -10.19
N LEU A 197 8.80 -68.54 -10.93
CA LEU A 197 9.72 -68.94 -12.00
C LEU A 197 10.91 -69.75 -11.46
N ILE A 198 11.49 -69.35 -10.33
CA ILE A 198 12.60 -70.07 -9.71
C ILE A 198 12.14 -71.45 -9.20
N GLU A 199 10.97 -71.52 -8.58
CA GLU A 199 10.39 -72.76 -8.06
C GLU A 199 10.00 -73.72 -9.19
N SER A 200 9.33 -73.25 -10.23
CA SER A 200 8.87 -74.11 -11.34
C SER A 200 9.98 -74.63 -12.26
N ASN A 201 11.18 -74.04 -12.18
CA ASN A 201 12.32 -74.48 -12.99
C ASN A 201 13.08 -75.66 -12.38
N ASP A 202 12.78 -76.02 -11.13
CA ASP A 202 13.40 -77.14 -10.39
C ASP A 202 14.93 -77.16 -10.49
N TYR A 203 15.57 -75.97 -10.44
CA TYR A 203 17.02 -75.82 -10.59
C TYR A 203 17.79 -76.74 -9.65
N GLU A 204 17.34 -76.87 -8.41
CA GLU A 204 17.95 -77.72 -7.40
C GLU A 204 18.02 -79.20 -7.81
N GLU A 205 16.91 -79.72 -8.35
CA GLU A 205 16.80 -81.11 -8.77
C GLU A 205 17.63 -81.36 -10.04
N ARG A 206 17.55 -80.45 -11.01
CA ARG A 206 18.34 -80.51 -12.25
C ARG A 206 19.85 -80.45 -11.98
N ILE A 207 20.28 -79.59 -11.04
CA ILE A 207 21.68 -79.51 -10.60
C ILE A 207 22.12 -80.81 -9.92
N LYS A 208 21.28 -81.39 -9.05
CA LYS A 208 21.58 -82.69 -8.39
C LYS A 208 21.66 -83.83 -9.39
N GLN A 209 20.81 -83.85 -10.42
CA GLN A 209 20.86 -84.85 -11.46
C GLN A 209 22.18 -84.76 -12.24
N VAL A 210 22.60 -83.55 -12.62
CA VAL A 210 23.89 -83.31 -13.26
C VAL A 210 25.04 -83.75 -12.35
N GLU A 211 25.01 -83.37 -11.07
CA GLU A 211 26.05 -83.78 -10.12
C GLU A 211 26.17 -85.30 -9.99
N THR A 212 25.03 -86.00 -9.95
CA THR A 212 24.97 -87.46 -9.88
C THR A 212 25.51 -88.10 -11.14
N ASN A 213 25.10 -87.60 -12.31
CA ASN A 213 25.61 -88.08 -13.60
C ASN A 213 27.13 -87.90 -13.69
N ILE A 214 27.65 -86.73 -13.29
CA ILE A 214 29.10 -86.46 -13.27
C ILE A 214 29.85 -87.44 -12.34
N LYS A 215 29.32 -87.72 -11.15
CA LYS A 215 29.93 -88.68 -10.19
C LYS A 215 29.97 -90.11 -10.72
N ASN A 216 28.98 -90.51 -11.50
CA ASN A 216 28.90 -91.84 -12.09
C ASN A 216 29.82 -92.03 -13.30
N ILE A 217 30.48 -90.97 -13.79
CA ILE A 217 31.48 -91.07 -14.85
C ILE A 217 32.77 -91.65 -14.26
N ASN A 218 33.04 -92.91 -14.56
CA ASN A 218 34.27 -93.61 -14.18
C ASN A 218 35.25 -93.67 -15.36
N VAL A 219 36.26 -92.79 -15.35
CA VAL A 219 37.26 -92.68 -16.41
C VAL A 219 38.28 -93.84 -16.35
N GLU A 220 38.51 -94.41 -15.18
CA GLU A 220 39.50 -95.48 -15.01
C GLU A 220 38.99 -96.81 -15.59
N GLU A 221 37.69 -97.08 -15.47
CA GLU A 221 37.02 -98.31 -15.97
C GLU A 221 36.61 -98.23 -17.46
N MET A 222 37.24 -97.37 -18.26
CA MET A 222 36.97 -97.24 -19.71
C MET A 222 37.79 -98.21 -20.56
N ASP A 223 37.81 -99.50 -20.20
CA ASP A 223 38.73 -100.48 -20.82
C ASP A 223 38.16 -101.19 -22.06
N ASN A 224 36.88 -100.94 -22.39
CA ASN A 224 36.25 -101.46 -23.59
C ASN A 224 35.21 -100.49 -24.18
N LEU A 225 34.83 -100.76 -25.43
CA LEU A 225 33.95 -99.89 -26.23
C LEU A 225 32.58 -99.61 -25.57
N ILE A 226 32.01 -100.60 -24.86
CA ILE A 226 30.70 -100.45 -24.19
C ILE A 226 30.81 -99.46 -23.02
N GLN A 227 31.86 -99.59 -22.20
CA GLN A 227 32.11 -98.69 -21.07
C GLN A 227 32.43 -97.26 -21.53
N ILE A 228 33.17 -97.12 -22.64
CA ILE A 228 33.45 -95.83 -23.27
C ILE A 228 32.15 -95.16 -23.73
N GLN A 229 31.28 -95.88 -24.46
CA GLN A 229 30.00 -95.34 -24.94
C GLN A 229 29.06 -94.92 -23.79
N GLN A 230 28.98 -95.70 -22.72
CA GLN A 230 28.13 -95.37 -21.56
C GLN A 230 28.59 -94.10 -20.84
N ASN A 231 29.89 -93.99 -20.56
CA ASN A 231 30.44 -92.80 -19.89
C ASN A 231 30.38 -91.56 -20.80
N LEU A 232 30.59 -91.72 -22.10
CA LEU A 232 30.49 -90.63 -23.06
C LEU A 232 29.07 -90.09 -23.14
N THR A 233 28.07 -90.96 -23.16
CA THR A 233 26.65 -90.56 -23.13
C THR A 233 26.34 -89.74 -21.88
N LEU A 234 26.74 -90.23 -20.69
CA LEU A 234 26.56 -89.50 -19.43
C LEU A 234 27.27 -88.14 -19.43
N ALA A 235 28.45 -88.05 -20.04
CA ALA A 235 29.21 -86.81 -20.13
C ALA A 235 28.57 -85.81 -21.10
N VAL A 236 28.12 -86.25 -22.28
CA VAL A 236 27.38 -85.42 -23.26
C VAL A 236 26.11 -84.87 -22.63
N ASP A 237 25.31 -85.74 -22.00
CA ASP A 237 24.05 -85.35 -21.38
C ASP A 237 24.27 -84.36 -20.24
N SER A 238 25.28 -84.59 -19.39
CA SER A 238 25.65 -83.68 -18.31
C SER A 238 26.15 -82.34 -18.84
N TYR A 239 26.97 -82.34 -19.90
CA TYR A 239 27.50 -81.12 -20.51
C TYR A 239 26.38 -80.29 -21.14
N ASN A 240 25.53 -80.92 -21.96
CA ASN A 240 24.40 -80.25 -22.60
C ASN A 240 23.42 -79.71 -21.55
N THR A 241 23.04 -80.52 -20.56
CA THR A 241 22.15 -80.09 -19.47
C THR A 241 22.74 -78.90 -18.71
N THR A 242 24.03 -78.94 -18.39
CA THR A 242 24.71 -77.84 -17.69
C THR A 242 24.81 -76.58 -18.55
N LYS A 243 25.09 -76.72 -19.85
CA LYS A 243 25.11 -75.62 -20.82
C LYS A 243 23.74 -74.94 -20.92
N TYR A 244 22.66 -75.73 -21.01
CA TYR A 244 21.29 -75.19 -21.01
C TYR A 244 20.96 -74.50 -19.70
N LEU A 245 21.25 -75.13 -18.55
CA LEU A 245 21.09 -74.51 -17.23
C LEU A 245 21.85 -73.19 -17.12
N TYR A 246 23.07 -73.13 -17.64
CA TYR A 246 23.93 -71.94 -17.60
C TYR A 246 23.37 -70.78 -18.45
N GLU A 247 22.93 -71.02 -19.68
CA GLU A 247 22.35 -69.94 -20.51
C GLU A 247 20.97 -69.51 -19.98
N GLU A 248 20.19 -70.43 -19.43
CA GLU A 248 18.90 -70.14 -18.79
C GLU A 248 19.08 -69.27 -17.54
N ILE A 249 19.95 -69.66 -16.60
CA ILE A 249 20.18 -68.88 -15.38
C ILE A 249 20.80 -67.52 -15.68
N LYS A 250 21.70 -67.43 -16.66
CA LYS A 250 22.31 -66.17 -17.11
C LYS A 250 21.26 -65.21 -17.68
N THR A 251 20.34 -65.72 -18.49
CA THR A 251 19.22 -64.93 -19.04
C THR A 251 18.29 -64.46 -17.93
N ASN A 252 17.87 -65.37 -17.05
CA ASN A 252 16.98 -65.07 -15.94
C ASN A 252 17.60 -64.08 -14.95
N LYS A 253 18.88 -64.23 -14.63
CA LYS A 253 19.63 -63.27 -13.80
C LYS A 253 19.64 -61.87 -14.42
N GLY A 254 19.94 -61.74 -15.71
CA GLY A 254 19.93 -60.44 -16.38
C GLY A 254 18.54 -59.78 -16.39
N GLN A 255 17.48 -60.56 -16.59
CA GLN A 255 16.10 -60.07 -16.51
C GLN A 255 15.71 -59.66 -15.08
N LEU A 256 16.07 -60.47 -14.08
CA LEU A 256 15.85 -60.17 -12.67
C LEU A 256 16.53 -58.85 -12.29
N GLU A 257 17.82 -58.71 -12.58
CA GLU A 257 18.58 -57.49 -12.27
C GLU A 257 17.93 -56.23 -12.86
N ASN A 258 17.37 -56.32 -14.07
CA ASN A 258 16.64 -55.22 -14.70
C ASN A 258 15.33 -54.89 -13.98
N ASP A 259 14.55 -55.90 -13.59
CA ASP A 259 13.32 -55.71 -12.82
C ASP A 259 13.60 -55.16 -11.42
N LEU A 260 14.61 -55.68 -10.71
CA LEU A 260 15.01 -55.17 -9.38
C LEU A 260 15.48 -53.72 -9.48
N LYS A 261 16.20 -53.34 -10.53
CA LYS A 261 16.56 -51.94 -10.81
C LYS A 261 15.32 -51.07 -11.05
N ARG A 262 14.35 -51.55 -11.82
CA ARG A 262 13.08 -50.82 -12.05
C ARG A 262 12.31 -50.60 -10.76
N LEU A 263 12.19 -51.62 -9.91
CA LEU A 263 11.55 -51.48 -8.59
C LEU A 263 12.29 -50.47 -7.69
N LYS A 264 13.62 -50.44 -7.73
CA LYS A 264 14.40 -49.40 -7.04
C LYS A 264 14.11 -48.00 -7.56
N THR A 265 13.98 -47.84 -8.87
CA THR A 265 13.64 -46.53 -9.47
C THR A 265 12.24 -46.06 -9.06
N LEU A 266 11.26 -46.97 -8.97
CA LEU A 266 9.88 -46.61 -8.61
C LEU A 266 9.77 -45.98 -7.21
N TYR A 267 10.42 -46.55 -6.18
CA TYR A 267 10.32 -45.95 -4.84
C TYR A 267 11.13 -44.66 -4.68
N ASN A 268 12.15 -44.44 -5.52
CA ASN A 268 12.89 -43.18 -5.56
C ASN A 268 12.03 -41.98 -6.03
N ASP A 269 10.83 -42.23 -6.56
CA ASP A 269 9.86 -41.19 -6.90
C ASP A 269 8.97 -40.79 -5.70
N VAL A 270 8.92 -41.56 -4.61
CA VAL A 270 8.11 -41.24 -3.42
C VAL A 270 8.45 -39.85 -2.86
N PRO A 271 9.73 -39.44 -2.70
CA PRO A 271 10.06 -38.08 -2.27
C PRO A 271 9.52 -36.98 -3.18
N LYS A 272 9.37 -37.25 -4.48
CA LYS A 272 8.78 -36.29 -5.43
C LYS A 272 7.27 -36.14 -5.20
N TRP A 273 6.58 -37.21 -4.82
CA TRP A 273 5.16 -37.17 -4.50
C TRP A 273 4.90 -36.46 -3.18
N ILE A 274 5.74 -36.69 -2.17
CA ILE A 274 5.69 -35.95 -0.89
C ILE A 274 5.87 -34.45 -1.16
N LYS A 275 6.86 -34.09 -2.01
CA LYS A 275 7.07 -32.70 -2.40
C LYS A 275 5.86 -32.10 -3.13
N ALA A 276 5.23 -32.86 -4.03
CA ALA A 276 4.03 -32.41 -4.74
C ALA A 276 2.85 -32.21 -3.78
N ASP A 277 2.63 -33.11 -2.82
CA ASP A 277 1.60 -32.94 -1.79
C ASP A 277 1.88 -31.72 -0.91
N TYR A 278 3.14 -31.46 -0.54
CA TYR A 278 3.55 -30.23 0.15
C TYR A 278 3.23 -28.98 -0.67
N GLU A 279 3.64 -28.95 -1.95
CA GLU A 279 3.39 -27.82 -2.84
C GLU A 279 1.87 -27.53 -2.98
N ASN A 280 1.07 -28.58 -3.13
CA ASN A 280 -0.40 -28.48 -3.19
C ASN A 280 -1.02 -28.02 -1.86
N ALA A 281 -0.54 -28.50 -0.71
CA ALA A 281 -1.01 -28.08 0.60
C ALA A 281 -0.69 -26.59 0.87
N VAL A 282 0.47 -26.12 0.43
CA VAL A 282 0.86 -24.71 0.50
C VAL A 282 -0.06 -23.82 -0.34
N GLU A 283 -0.59 -24.31 -1.46
CA GLU A 283 -1.55 -23.55 -2.26
C GLU A 283 -2.88 -23.28 -1.55
N LEU A 284 -3.24 -24.03 -0.50
CA LEU A 284 -4.44 -23.77 0.30
C LEU A 284 -4.25 -22.63 1.30
N ALA A 285 -3.01 -22.31 1.68
CA ALA A 285 -2.67 -21.22 2.59
C ALA A 285 -2.64 -19.82 1.90
N ARG A 286 -3.55 -19.56 0.94
CA ARG A 286 -3.53 -18.35 0.09
C ARG A 286 -3.63 -17.04 0.88
N LEU A 287 -3.03 -16.00 0.30
CA LEU A 287 -3.06 -14.61 0.76
C LEU A 287 -4.49 -14.04 0.74
N PRO A 288 -4.98 -13.44 1.83
CA PRO A 288 -5.97 -12.37 1.73
C PRO A 288 -5.37 -11.22 0.91
N ASP A 289 -6.12 -10.59 0.01
CA ASP A 289 -5.67 -9.34 -0.61
C ASP A 289 -5.67 -8.23 0.45
N VAL A 290 -4.49 -7.92 0.98
CA VAL A 290 -4.30 -6.88 2.01
C VAL A 290 -3.80 -5.58 1.37
N SER A 291 -4.45 -5.18 0.26
CA SER A 291 -4.29 -3.85 -0.31
C SER A 291 -5.36 -2.90 0.24
N ILE A 292 -5.08 -2.32 1.42
CA ILE A 292 -5.96 -1.29 1.97
C ILE A 292 -5.72 0.00 1.20
N GLN A 293 -6.72 0.39 0.42
CA GLN A 293 -6.71 1.65 -0.32
C GLN A 293 -7.36 2.76 0.52
N LYS A 294 -6.98 4.01 0.26
CA LYS A 294 -7.59 5.22 0.84
C LYS A 294 -7.36 5.38 2.37
N ILE A 295 -6.21 4.97 2.89
CA ILE A 295 -5.85 5.20 4.29
C ILE A 295 -5.71 6.70 4.57
N ALA A 296 -5.18 7.46 3.62
CA ALA A 296 -5.15 8.93 3.71
C ALA A 296 -6.55 9.51 3.98
N LEU A 297 -7.56 8.99 3.29
CA LEU A 297 -8.96 9.41 3.44
C LEU A 297 -9.54 9.02 4.81
N MET A 298 -9.20 7.83 5.32
CA MET A 298 -9.59 7.41 6.68
C MET A 298 -9.01 8.33 7.77
N LEU A 299 -7.73 8.69 7.63
CA LEU A 299 -6.98 9.42 8.68
C LEU A 299 -7.21 10.93 8.66
N PHE A 300 -7.30 11.52 7.46
CA PHE A 300 -7.31 12.97 7.27
C PHE A 300 -8.56 13.49 6.56
N GLY A 301 -9.38 12.60 5.98
CA GLY A 301 -10.51 12.97 5.14
C GLY A 301 -11.43 13.99 5.79
N GLU A 302 -11.91 13.70 7.00
CA GLU A 302 -12.81 14.58 7.75
C GLU A 302 -12.21 15.98 8.01
N ARG A 303 -11.01 16.04 8.58
CA ARG A 303 -10.37 17.33 8.91
C ARG A 303 -10.05 18.16 7.67
N VAL A 304 -9.63 17.50 6.59
CA VAL A 304 -9.33 18.17 5.31
C VAL A 304 -10.62 18.68 4.67
N THR A 305 -11.68 17.89 4.62
CA THR A 305 -12.95 18.33 4.01
C THR A 305 -13.57 19.48 4.81
N GLU A 306 -13.54 19.43 6.14
CA GLU A 306 -14.01 20.52 7.02
C GLU A 306 -13.23 21.82 6.81
N GLY A 307 -11.89 21.75 6.78
CA GLY A 307 -11.05 22.91 6.54
C GLY A 307 -11.31 23.55 5.18
N VAL A 308 -11.52 22.72 4.14
CA VAL A 308 -11.85 23.24 2.80
C VAL A 308 -13.27 23.82 2.75
N MET A 309 -14.26 23.18 3.40
CA MET A 309 -15.62 23.73 3.51
C MET A 309 -15.61 25.11 4.17
N ALA A 310 -14.84 25.30 5.25
CA ALA A 310 -14.73 26.58 5.93
C ALA A 310 -14.21 27.69 5.00
N ILE A 311 -13.15 27.40 4.22
CA ILE A 311 -12.59 28.35 3.23
C ILE A 311 -13.64 28.70 2.16
N LEU A 312 -14.34 27.69 1.65
CA LEU A 312 -15.35 27.86 0.60
C LEU A 312 -16.52 28.74 1.04
N VAL A 313 -17.00 28.60 2.28
CA VAL A 313 -18.01 29.49 2.87
C VAL A 313 -17.53 30.95 2.86
N GLN A 314 -16.27 31.20 3.25
CA GLN A 314 -15.74 32.57 3.29
C GLN A 314 -15.61 33.18 1.90
N ILE A 315 -15.20 32.39 0.89
CA ILE A 315 -15.15 32.85 -0.51
C ILE A 315 -16.55 33.27 -0.99
N GLU A 316 -17.59 32.49 -0.68
CA GLU A 316 -18.97 32.80 -1.07
C GLU A 316 -19.46 34.10 -0.41
N ASN A 317 -19.18 34.28 0.88
CA ASN A 317 -19.54 35.50 1.61
C ASN A 317 -18.91 36.74 0.97
N ILE A 318 -17.64 36.67 0.57
CA ILE A 318 -16.94 37.77 -0.10
C ILE A 318 -17.55 38.08 -1.47
N ARG A 319 -17.89 37.05 -2.26
CA ARG A 319 -18.52 37.24 -3.58
C ARG A 319 -19.88 37.94 -3.48
N ASN A 320 -20.73 37.53 -2.55
CA ASN A 320 -22.06 38.11 -2.37
C ASN A 320 -22.02 39.61 -1.99
N LEU A 321 -20.97 40.07 -1.30
CA LEU A 321 -20.77 41.49 -0.99
C LEU A 321 -20.42 42.34 -2.24
N SER A 322 -19.90 41.73 -3.30
CA SER A 322 -19.46 42.42 -4.51
C SER A 322 -20.55 42.59 -5.59
N ASP A 323 -21.63 41.79 -5.52
CA ASP A 323 -22.72 41.79 -6.50
C ASP A 323 -23.82 42.85 -6.25
N GLU A 324 -23.79 43.56 -5.11
CA GLU A 324 -24.76 44.62 -4.83
C GLU A 324 -24.47 45.94 -5.59
N LYS A 325 -25.24 46.12 -6.68
CA LYS A 325 -25.59 47.37 -7.38
C LYS A 325 -24.42 48.28 -7.80
N LYS A 326 -24.00 48.10 -9.06
CA LYS A 326 -23.40 49.17 -9.87
C LYS A 326 -24.36 50.36 -9.93
N ALA A 327 -23.99 51.47 -9.28
CA ALA A 327 -24.70 52.73 -9.41
C ALA A 327 -24.71 53.20 -10.87
N ALA A 328 -25.85 53.70 -11.34
CA ALA A 328 -25.96 54.24 -12.69
C ALA A 328 -24.95 55.39 -12.91
N PRO A 329 -24.28 55.47 -14.07
CA PRO A 329 -23.25 56.48 -14.30
C PRO A 329 -23.86 57.87 -14.40
N GLY A 330 -23.65 58.70 -13.38
CA GLY A 330 -23.75 60.15 -13.48
C GLY A 330 -22.50 60.75 -14.14
N LYS A 331 -22.52 62.04 -14.48
CA LYS A 331 -21.31 62.76 -14.93
C LYS A 331 -20.24 62.72 -13.83
N GLU A 332 -19.20 61.92 -14.03
CA GLU A 332 -18.14 61.69 -13.04
C GLU A 332 -17.03 62.76 -13.16
N ARG A 333 -16.70 63.42 -12.04
CA ARG A 333 -15.53 64.32 -11.95
C ARG A 333 -14.26 63.51 -11.71
N MET A 334 -13.13 63.91 -12.29
CA MET A 334 -11.85 63.16 -12.25
C MET A 334 -12.00 61.67 -12.67
N PRO A 335 -12.44 61.37 -13.91
CA PRO A 335 -12.86 60.02 -14.33
C PRO A 335 -11.78 58.93 -14.21
N HIS A 336 -10.50 59.31 -14.19
CA HIS A 336 -9.36 58.39 -14.06
C HIS A 336 -9.12 57.88 -12.63
N LEU A 337 -9.76 58.46 -11.61
CA LEU A 337 -9.60 58.03 -10.22
C LEU A 337 -10.80 57.17 -9.79
N PRO A 338 -10.64 56.08 -9.02
CA PRO A 338 -11.76 55.39 -8.39
C PRO A 338 -12.49 56.29 -7.38
N ALA A 339 -13.72 55.93 -7.00
CA ALA A 339 -14.46 56.65 -5.96
C ALA A 339 -13.80 56.50 -4.58
N PHE A 340 -13.19 55.35 -4.33
CA PHE A 340 -12.47 55.01 -3.11
C PHE A 340 -11.17 54.28 -3.45
N TRP A 341 -10.05 54.71 -2.87
CA TRP A 341 -8.76 54.04 -2.98
C TRP A 341 -7.88 54.25 -1.75
N ILE A 342 -7.45 53.16 -1.13
CA ILE A 342 -6.40 53.13 -0.12
C ILE A 342 -5.17 52.48 -0.75
N LYS A 343 -4.05 53.21 -0.84
CA LYS A 343 -2.85 52.67 -1.49
C LYS A 343 -2.09 51.69 -0.62
N GLU A 344 -2.02 51.94 0.68
CA GLU A 344 -1.27 51.13 1.65
C GLU A 344 -1.99 51.16 3.01
N ILE A 345 -2.22 49.98 3.58
CA ILE A 345 -2.67 49.78 4.95
C ILE A 345 -1.61 48.95 5.66
N SER A 346 -1.02 49.47 6.72
CA SER A 346 -0.26 48.66 7.67
C SER A 346 -1.23 48.17 8.74
N VAL A 347 -1.40 46.85 8.82
CA VAL A 347 -2.41 46.21 9.68
C VAL A 347 -1.77 45.29 10.70
N SER A 348 -2.32 45.27 11.91
CA SER A 348 -2.17 44.17 12.85
C SER A 348 -3.53 43.61 13.23
N ALA A 349 -3.63 42.29 13.24
CA ALA A 349 -4.88 41.58 13.44
C ALA A 349 -4.68 40.36 14.35
N TYR A 350 -5.74 39.99 15.06
CA TYR A 350 -5.87 38.84 15.93
C TYR A 350 -7.07 38.01 15.46
N PRO A 351 -6.87 37.07 14.51
CA PRO A 351 -7.92 36.16 14.08
C PRO A 351 -8.43 35.26 15.20
N ASP A 352 -7.58 34.99 16.19
CA ASP A 352 -7.92 34.39 17.49
C ASP A 352 -7.12 35.10 18.60
N GLU A 353 -7.34 34.72 19.87
CA GLU A 353 -6.72 35.39 21.02
C GLU A 353 -5.18 35.36 21.05
N GLN A 354 -4.55 34.35 20.43
CA GLN A 354 -3.13 34.06 20.57
C GLN A 354 -2.33 34.37 19.29
N LEU A 355 -2.98 34.28 18.14
CA LEU A 355 -2.37 34.54 16.85
C LEU A 355 -2.40 36.02 16.49
N ARG A 356 -1.22 36.67 16.53
CA ARG A 356 -1.04 38.01 15.98
C ARG A 356 -0.50 37.94 14.56
N LEU A 357 -1.29 38.42 13.60
CA LEU A 357 -0.87 38.68 12.23
C LEU A 357 -0.53 40.15 12.04
N SER A 358 0.50 40.45 11.28
CA SER A 358 0.84 41.82 10.89
C SER A 358 1.41 41.88 9.50
N GLY A 359 1.21 43.02 8.83
CA GLY A 359 1.76 43.23 7.50
C GLY A 359 1.07 44.35 6.77
N ASN A 360 1.01 44.25 5.44
CA ASN A 360 0.52 45.32 4.59
C ASN A 360 -0.53 44.84 3.58
N ILE A 361 -1.52 45.70 3.34
CA ILE A 361 -2.51 45.55 2.27
C ILE A 361 -2.35 46.73 1.32
N PHE A 362 -2.24 46.46 0.04
CA PHE A 362 -2.00 47.47 -0.99
C PHE A 362 -3.18 47.56 -1.95
N ASN A 363 -3.48 48.80 -2.36
CA ASN A 363 -4.46 49.14 -3.41
C ASN A 363 -5.88 48.61 -3.21
N ILE A 364 -6.45 48.73 -2.00
CA ILE A 364 -7.89 48.54 -1.82
C ILE A 364 -8.61 49.63 -2.62
N SER A 365 -9.34 49.26 -3.67
CA SER A 365 -9.94 50.20 -4.62
C SER A 365 -11.37 49.78 -4.98
N SER A 366 -12.25 50.75 -5.15
CA SER A 366 -13.59 50.52 -5.70
C SER A 366 -13.57 50.20 -7.20
N ASP A 367 -12.46 50.46 -7.90
CA ASP A 367 -12.29 50.19 -9.34
C ASP A 367 -10.80 49.96 -9.66
N GLN A 368 -10.41 48.70 -9.81
CA GLN A 368 -9.02 48.34 -10.11
C GLN A 368 -8.60 48.74 -11.54
N LYS A 369 -9.54 48.75 -12.50
CA LYS A 369 -9.28 49.15 -13.90
C LYS A 369 -8.79 50.60 -13.96
N LYS A 370 -9.35 51.49 -13.13
CA LYS A 370 -8.90 52.89 -13.00
C LYS A 370 -7.53 53.02 -12.33
N THR A 371 -7.23 52.20 -11.32
CA THR A 371 -5.93 52.26 -10.62
C THR A 371 -4.78 51.60 -11.39
N GLY A 372 -5.08 50.65 -12.27
CA GLY A 372 -4.10 49.81 -12.97
C GLY A 372 -3.37 48.82 -12.07
N LYS A 373 -3.74 48.70 -10.79
CA LYS A 373 -3.07 47.88 -9.78
C LYS A 373 -4.04 46.88 -9.15
N PRO A 374 -3.61 45.62 -8.91
CA PRO A 374 -4.39 44.66 -8.15
C PRO A 374 -4.30 44.95 -6.65
N LEU A 375 -5.22 44.37 -5.88
CA LEU A 375 -5.11 44.32 -4.42
C LEU A 375 -4.06 43.26 -4.06
N ASP A 376 -3.06 43.63 -3.26
CA ASP A 376 -1.98 42.75 -2.79
C ASP A 376 -1.96 42.75 -1.26
N LEU A 377 -2.05 41.59 -0.63
CA LEU A 377 -2.11 41.39 0.81
C LEU A 377 -0.94 40.52 1.25
N LYS A 378 -0.15 41.00 2.22
CA LYS A 378 0.98 40.28 2.79
C LYS A 378 0.92 40.36 4.31
N LEU A 379 0.54 39.25 4.94
CA LEU A 379 0.46 39.13 6.40
C LEU A 379 1.40 38.03 6.87
N ALA A 380 2.03 38.25 8.02
CA ALA A 380 2.83 37.25 8.69
C ALA A 380 2.65 37.32 10.22
N GLY A 381 2.80 36.19 10.88
CA GLY A 381 2.69 36.08 12.32
C GLY A 381 3.39 34.84 12.84
N LYS A 382 3.45 34.73 14.16
CA LYS A 382 3.95 33.55 14.85
C LYS A 382 3.07 33.29 16.06
N ASP A 383 2.76 32.04 16.31
CA ASP A 383 2.02 31.58 17.48
C ASP A 383 2.54 30.21 17.95
N GLU A 384 2.32 29.88 19.22
CA GLU A 384 2.81 28.64 19.81
C GLU A 384 2.12 27.38 19.27
N LYS A 385 0.91 27.47 18.72
CA LYS A 385 0.16 26.34 18.18
C LYS A 385 0.38 26.16 16.69
N ILE A 386 0.50 27.25 15.94
CA ILE A 386 0.61 27.20 14.47
C ILE A 386 2.01 27.49 13.93
N GLY A 387 2.99 27.75 14.78
CA GLY A 387 4.37 28.05 14.35
C GLY A 387 4.45 29.40 13.64
N ASN A 388 5.28 29.51 12.62
CA ASN A 388 5.30 30.72 11.77
C ASN A 388 4.20 30.59 10.72
N LEU A 389 3.51 31.68 10.43
CA LEU A 389 2.43 31.75 9.43
C LEU A 389 2.67 32.95 8.51
N SER A 390 2.46 32.73 7.22
CA SER A 390 2.43 33.77 6.20
C SER A 390 1.25 33.58 5.26
N ILE A 391 0.60 34.69 4.92
CA ILE A 391 -0.55 34.75 4.03
C ILE A 391 -0.24 35.80 2.97
N ASN A 392 -0.24 35.38 1.70
CA ASN A 392 -0.06 36.25 0.55
C ASN A 392 -1.28 36.16 -0.36
N GLY A 393 -2.04 37.25 -0.49
CA GLY A 393 -3.21 37.35 -1.34
C GLY A 393 -2.98 38.30 -2.50
N LEU A 394 -3.39 37.91 -3.70
CA LEU A 394 -3.40 38.76 -4.89
C LEU A 394 -4.80 38.68 -5.50
N PHE A 395 -5.50 39.80 -5.57
CA PHE A 395 -6.85 39.88 -6.13
C PHE A 395 -6.84 40.85 -7.31
N ASP A 396 -6.86 40.29 -8.52
CA ASP A 396 -6.70 41.01 -9.77
C ASP A 396 -7.99 41.00 -10.58
N HIS A 397 -8.73 42.10 -10.49
CA HIS A 397 -10.01 42.33 -11.17
C HIS A 397 -9.88 43.39 -12.28
N ARG A 398 -8.66 43.55 -12.82
CA ARG A 398 -8.38 44.54 -13.88
C ARG A 398 -8.85 44.07 -15.26
N SER A 399 -8.89 42.77 -15.50
CA SER A 399 -9.41 42.15 -16.74
C SER A 399 -10.89 41.81 -16.63
N ASP A 400 -11.47 41.33 -17.73
CA ASP A 400 -12.84 40.81 -17.74
C ASP A 400 -12.95 39.43 -17.08
N ILE A 401 -11.85 38.68 -17.03
CA ILE A 401 -11.71 37.48 -16.20
C ILE A 401 -10.97 37.90 -14.94
N SER A 402 -11.61 37.74 -13.79
CA SER A 402 -11.00 38.03 -12.49
C SER A 402 -10.09 36.88 -12.06
N GLN A 403 -8.99 37.19 -11.38
CA GLN A 403 -8.08 36.19 -10.82
C GLN A 403 -7.70 36.53 -9.39
N ASP A 404 -8.09 35.65 -8.47
CA ASP A 404 -7.76 35.75 -7.05
C ASP A 404 -6.88 34.56 -6.65
N ILE A 405 -5.73 34.86 -6.07
CA ILE A 405 -4.75 33.87 -5.60
C ILE A 405 -4.49 34.12 -4.13
N VAL A 406 -4.64 33.10 -3.30
CA VAL A 406 -4.26 33.15 -1.88
C VAL A 406 -3.29 32.02 -1.59
N ASN A 407 -2.11 32.36 -1.08
CA ASN A 407 -1.10 31.42 -0.62
C ASN A 407 -0.99 31.51 0.90
N ILE A 408 -1.12 30.38 1.57
CA ILE A 408 -0.91 30.23 3.00
C ILE A 408 0.28 29.31 3.19
N TYR A 409 1.27 29.74 3.96
CA TYR A 409 2.40 28.92 4.34
C TYR A 409 2.60 29.00 5.84
N ALA A 410 2.62 27.83 6.48
CA ALA A 410 2.97 27.70 7.88
C ALA A 410 4.08 26.66 8.06
N ASP A 411 5.05 26.96 8.92
CA ASP A 411 6.14 26.05 9.27
C ASP A 411 6.42 26.09 10.77
N GLU A 412 7.26 25.15 11.23
CA GLU A 412 7.53 24.95 12.65
C GLU A 412 6.25 24.66 13.48
N ILE A 413 5.18 24.16 12.85
CA ILE A 413 3.91 23.84 13.53
C ILE A 413 4.18 22.71 14.53
N PRO A 414 4.08 22.93 15.85
CA PRO A 414 4.29 21.87 16.81
C PRO A 414 3.10 20.92 16.84
N ILE A 415 3.34 19.64 16.59
CA ILE A 415 2.35 18.59 16.81
C ILE A 415 2.45 18.16 18.26
N ARG A 416 1.40 18.47 19.03
CA ARG A 416 1.22 18.02 20.42
C ARG A 416 -0.22 17.57 20.58
N ASP A 417 -0.42 16.35 21.08
CA ASP A 417 -1.73 15.75 21.35
C ASP A 417 -2.68 15.72 20.12
N LEU A 418 -2.12 15.62 18.91
CA LEU A 418 -2.94 15.55 17.69
C LEU A 418 -3.60 14.17 17.62
N THR A 419 -4.93 14.16 17.75
CA THR A 419 -5.73 12.97 17.53
C THR A 419 -5.79 12.64 16.04
N LEU A 420 -5.42 11.42 15.69
CA LEU A 420 -5.60 10.85 14.36
C LEU A 420 -6.99 10.19 14.30
N ALA A 421 -7.68 10.30 13.16
CA ALA A 421 -9.01 9.70 12.98
C ALA A 421 -8.98 8.16 13.06
N ASN A 422 -10.18 7.57 13.15
CA ASN A 422 -10.51 6.17 13.46
C ASN A 422 -9.76 5.12 12.61
N PHE A 423 -8.50 4.86 12.95
CA PHE A 423 -7.73 3.75 12.40
C PHE A 423 -7.13 2.94 13.54
N ASP A 424 -7.82 1.84 13.88
CA ASP A 424 -7.55 1.03 15.08
C ASP A 424 -6.11 0.55 15.22
N LEU A 425 -5.34 0.48 14.13
CA LEU A 425 -3.94 0.06 14.16
C LEU A 425 -2.95 1.20 14.45
N LEU A 426 -3.39 2.44 14.60
CA LEU A 426 -2.52 3.53 15.04
C LEU A 426 -2.89 3.94 16.47
N PRO A 427 -1.89 4.29 17.30
CA PRO A 427 -2.17 4.96 18.56
C PRO A 427 -2.98 6.24 18.28
N GLY A 428 -4.00 6.50 19.10
CA GLY A 428 -4.96 7.55 18.82
C GLY A 428 -4.39 8.97 18.81
N LYS A 429 -3.16 9.19 19.33
CA LYS A 429 -2.55 10.50 19.44
C LYS A 429 -1.08 10.52 19.03
N LEU A 430 -0.68 11.66 18.45
CA LEU A 430 0.72 12.03 18.28
C LEU A 430 1.19 12.84 19.49
N LYS A 431 2.20 12.35 20.19
CA LYS A 431 2.85 13.00 21.33
C LYS A 431 3.76 14.15 20.90
N ARG A 432 4.46 13.97 19.78
CA ARG A 432 5.44 14.94 19.27
C ARG A 432 5.52 14.89 17.76
N GLY A 433 5.82 16.04 17.17
CA GLY A 433 6.21 16.20 15.78
C GLY A 433 6.38 17.67 15.44
N THR A 434 6.91 17.95 14.26
CA THR A 434 6.96 19.29 13.70
C THR A 434 6.46 19.24 12.27
N ALA A 435 5.53 20.13 11.93
CA ALA A 435 4.87 20.13 10.63
C ALA A 435 5.04 21.44 9.86
N LYS A 436 4.78 21.33 8.57
CA LYS A 436 4.67 22.41 7.60
C LYS A 436 3.37 22.20 6.83
N LEU A 437 2.72 23.31 6.53
CA LEU A 437 1.49 23.38 5.76
C LEU A 437 1.68 24.40 4.65
N PHE A 438 1.35 24.02 3.43
CA PHE A 438 1.23 24.93 2.31
C PHE A 438 -0.16 24.81 1.72
N SER A 439 -0.82 25.94 1.46
CA SER A 439 -2.08 25.97 0.74
C SER A 439 -2.04 27.03 -0.35
N ASN A 440 -2.60 26.69 -1.50
CA ASN A 440 -2.84 27.62 -2.60
C ASN A 440 -4.31 27.53 -3.01
N LEU A 441 -4.98 28.67 -3.01
CA LEU A 441 -6.27 28.91 -3.63
C LEU A 441 -6.02 29.70 -4.91
N ASN A 442 -6.58 29.25 -6.02
CA ASN A 442 -6.65 29.97 -7.27
C ASN A 442 -8.10 29.97 -7.75
N LEU A 443 -8.67 31.16 -7.82
CA LEU A 443 -10.06 31.41 -8.10
C LEU A 443 -10.18 32.32 -9.31
N THR A 444 -10.95 31.89 -10.29
CA THR A 444 -11.41 32.74 -11.40
C THR A 444 -12.93 32.67 -11.50
N ASP A 445 -13.50 33.37 -12.47
CA ASP A 445 -14.95 33.30 -12.74
C ASP A 445 -15.42 31.89 -13.14
N GLU A 446 -14.52 31.07 -13.69
CA GLU A 446 -14.84 29.75 -14.24
C GLU A 446 -14.16 28.58 -13.51
N LEU A 447 -13.12 28.84 -12.70
CA LEU A 447 -12.28 27.82 -12.09
C LEU A 447 -12.13 28.06 -10.58
N ILE A 448 -12.32 26.99 -9.81
CA ILE A 448 -11.83 26.90 -8.42
C ILE A 448 -10.78 25.80 -8.37
N LYS A 449 -9.56 26.15 -7.96
CA LYS A 449 -8.48 25.21 -7.65
C LYS A 449 -7.95 25.47 -6.26
N ILE A 450 -8.02 24.46 -5.40
CA ILE A 450 -7.46 24.48 -4.06
C ILE A 450 -6.45 23.34 -3.99
N THR A 451 -5.24 23.62 -3.50
CA THR A 451 -4.23 22.60 -3.20
C THR A 451 -3.72 22.82 -1.78
N VAL A 452 -3.60 21.74 -1.02
CA VAL A 452 -3.07 21.72 0.34
C VAL A 452 -2.00 20.65 0.40
N GLY A 453 -0.78 21.03 0.76
CA GLY A 453 0.31 20.12 1.07
C GLY A 453 0.61 20.18 2.56
N PHE A 454 0.78 19.02 3.18
CA PHE A 454 1.15 18.88 4.57
C PHE A 454 2.32 17.92 4.70
N GLU A 455 3.28 18.30 5.53
CA GLU A 455 4.47 17.51 5.80
C GLU A 455 4.79 17.60 7.29
N ALA A 456 4.89 16.46 7.95
CA ALA A 456 5.28 16.38 9.34
C ALA A 456 6.41 15.38 9.54
N GLU A 457 7.38 15.75 10.38
CA GLU A 457 8.59 15.00 10.66
C GLU A 457 8.81 14.89 12.17
N ASN A 458 9.73 14.00 12.56
CA ASN A 458 10.03 13.68 13.96
C ASN A 458 8.78 13.21 14.72
N ILE A 459 7.94 12.42 14.05
CA ILE A 459 6.68 11.92 14.59
C ILE A 459 6.95 10.94 15.73
N GLN A 460 6.26 11.14 16.85
CA GLN A 460 6.22 10.19 17.96
C GLN A 460 4.77 10.00 18.41
N PHE A 461 4.36 8.74 18.48
CA PHE A 461 3.03 8.37 18.96
C PHE A 461 2.96 8.32 20.48
N ASP A 462 1.77 8.57 21.03
CA ASP A 462 1.47 8.32 22.42
C ASP A 462 0.85 6.92 22.60
N TYR A 463 1.51 6.07 23.39
CA TYR A 463 1.07 4.70 23.69
C TYR A 463 0.36 4.57 25.05
N THR A 464 0.16 5.66 25.79
CA THR A 464 -0.46 5.64 27.12
C THR A 464 -1.96 5.37 27.06
N SER A 465 -2.61 5.68 25.94
CA SER A 465 -4.06 5.59 25.73
C SER A 465 -4.38 4.76 24.47
N GLN A 466 -3.93 3.51 24.41
CA GLN A 466 -4.29 2.61 23.32
C GLN A 466 -5.68 1.99 23.55
N PRO A 467 -6.47 1.77 22.47
CA PRO A 467 -7.69 0.99 22.57
C PRO A 467 -7.39 -0.40 23.13
N GLU A 468 -8.35 -0.98 23.86
CA GLU A 468 -8.24 -2.37 24.30
C GLU A 468 -8.29 -3.28 23.05
N MET A 469 -7.16 -3.91 22.74
CA MET A 469 -6.99 -4.69 21.51
C MET A 469 -6.29 -6.01 21.83
N ASP A 470 -6.51 -7.00 20.98
CA ASP A 470 -5.77 -8.26 21.01
C ASP A 470 -4.25 -8.01 20.93
N GLU A 471 -3.46 -8.80 21.68
CA GLU A 471 -2.01 -8.64 21.79
C GLU A 471 -1.30 -8.65 20.42
N ARG A 472 -1.83 -9.42 19.45
CA ARG A 472 -1.31 -9.43 18.08
C ARG A 472 -1.52 -8.10 17.39
N LEU A 473 -2.70 -7.49 17.52
CA LEU A 473 -2.99 -6.19 16.94
C LEU A 473 -2.17 -5.08 17.59
N VAL A 474 -1.90 -5.17 18.90
CA VAL A 474 -1.00 -4.24 19.60
C VAL A 474 0.41 -4.29 19.00
N ARG A 475 0.95 -5.49 18.73
CA ARG A 475 2.27 -5.64 18.08
C ARG A 475 2.28 -5.10 16.65
N ILE A 476 1.22 -5.36 15.87
CA ILE A 476 1.08 -4.82 14.51
C ILE A 476 1.01 -3.29 14.55
N SER A 477 0.20 -2.73 15.46
CA SER A 477 0.07 -1.30 15.68
C SER A 477 1.40 -0.65 16.03
N ARG A 478 2.17 -1.28 16.94
CA ARG A 478 3.51 -0.82 17.31
C ARG A 478 4.46 -0.84 16.11
N SER A 479 4.52 -1.94 15.36
CA SER A 479 5.36 -2.04 14.16
C SER A 479 5.01 -1.00 13.08
N ILE A 480 3.72 -0.68 12.91
CA ILE A 480 3.28 0.35 11.96
C ILE A 480 3.68 1.73 12.46
N SER A 481 3.34 2.07 13.71
CA SER A 481 3.60 3.38 14.30
C SER A 481 5.09 3.69 14.42
N GLU A 482 5.93 2.71 14.78
CA GLU A 482 7.40 2.87 14.82
C GLU A 482 8.02 3.09 13.43
N ALA A 483 7.36 2.63 12.37
CA ALA A 483 7.81 2.85 11.00
C ALA A 483 7.43 4.23 10.45
N ILE A 484 6.57 4.99 11.14
CA ILE A 484 6.11 6.32 10.72
C ILE A 484 6.98 7.38 11.42
N ASP A 485 8.02 7.83 10.73
CA ASP A 485 8.85 8.96 11.11
C ASP A 485 8.41 10.28 10.45
N LYS A 486 7.80 10.15 9.26
CA LYS A 486 7.33 11.22 8.40
C LYS A 486 5.91 10.97 7.89
N ILE A 487 5.07 11.98 7.95
CA ILE A 487 3.71 11.98 7.40
C ILE A 487 3.64 13.06 6.33
N THR A 488 3.27 12.69 5.11
CA THR A 488 2.96 13.65 4.06
C THR A 488 1.57 13.38 3.53
N PHE A 489 0.81 14.45 3.26
CA PHE A 489 -0.38 14.33 2.44
C PHE A 489 -0.55 15.53 1.53
N ASP A 490 -1.14 15.26 0.37
CA ASP A 490 -1.57 16.25 -0.60
C ASP A 490 -3.07 16.12 -0.77
N ALA A 491 -3.78 17.22 -0.57
CA ALA A 491 -5.20 17.35 -0.83
C ALA A 491 -5.45 18.39 -1.91
N GLY A 492 -6.51 18.21 -2.68
CA GLY A 492 -6.86 19.17 -3.70
C GLY A 492 -8.30 19.10 -4.14
N ILE A 493 -8.81 20.25 -4.57
CA ILE A 493 -10.07 20.38 -5.27
C ILE A 493 -9.79 21.03 -6.61
N THR A 494 -10.22 20.39 -7.69
CA THR A 494 -10.16 20.97 -9.04
C THR A 494 -11.53 20.87 -9.70
N GLN A 495 -11.94 21.94 -10.35
CA GLN A 495 -13.12 21.97 -11.20
C GLN A 495 -12.78 21.55 -12.63
N LYS A 496 -13.53 20.59 -13.18
CA LYS A 496 -13.48 20.17 -14.60
C LYS A 496 -14.90 20.04 -15.14
N GLU A 497 -15.24 20.78 -16.19
CA GLU A 497 -16.55 20.68 -16.89
C GLU A 497 -17.77 20.80 -15.94
N LYS A 498 -17.69 21.71 -14.94
CA LYS A 498 -18.69 21.90 -13.86
C LYS A 498 -18.80 20.75 -12.84
N ASN A 499 -17.97 19.72 -12.95
CA ASN A 499 -17.79 18.71 -11.92
C ASN A 499 -16.56 19.02 -11.08
N TYR A 500 -16.62 18.71 -9.78
CA TYR A 500 -15.50 18.87 -8.88
C TYR A 500 -14.87 17.51 -8.58
N THR A 501 -13.55 17.47 -8.61
CA THR A 501 -12.80 16.30 -8.16
C THR A 501 -12.06 16.67 -6.89
N PHE A 502 -12.36 15.96 -5.81
CA PHE A 502 -11.56 15.93 -4.60
C PHE A 502 -10.49 14.86 -4.75
N SER A 503 -9.24 15.19 -4.43
CA SER A 503 -8.12 14.25 -4.37
C SER A 503 -7.45 14.35 -3.02
N LEU A 504 -7.11 13.21 -2.43
CA LEU A 504 -6.33 13.12 -1.20
C LEU A 504 -5.39 11.92 -1.30
N SER A 505 -4.10 12.15 -1.16
CA SER A 505 -3.06 11.12 -1.20
C SER A 505 -2.07 11.29 -0.07
N SER A 506 -1.55 10.19 0.48
CA SER A 506 -0.55 10.22 1.54
C SER A 506 0.56 9.18 1.32
N ASN A 507 1.75 9.44 1.87
CA ASN A 507 2.78 8.41 1.98
C ASN A 507 2.33 7.24 2.89
N LEU A 508 1.39 7.48 3.80
CA LEU A 508 0.85 6.48 4.72
C LEU A 508 0.14 5.33 4.01
N ASP A 509 -0.49 5.59 2.86
CA ASP A 509 -1.15 4.55 2.05
C ASP A 509 -0.17 3.42 1.71
N LYS A 510 1.03 3.79 1.22
CA LYS A 510 2.09 2.84 0.85
C LYS A 510 2.77 2.25 2.08
N LEU A 511 3.07 3.08 3.07
CA LEU A 511 3.79 2.67 4.28
C LEU A 511 2.99 1.62 5.05
N ILE A 512 1.75 1.92 5.41
CA ILE A 512 0.89 1.02 6.19
C ILE A 512 0.59 -0.25 5.39
N SER A 513 0.26 -0.12 4.10
CA SER A 513 0.07 -1.30 3.23
C SER A 513 1.30 -2.20 3.20
N SER A 514 2.50 -1.63 3.15
CA SER A 514 3.74 -2.42 3.14
C SER A 514 3.97 -3.15 4.46
N GLN A 515 3.66 -2.52 5.60
CA GLN A 515 3.81 -3.13 6.92
C GLN A 515 2.79 -4.26 7.14
N LEU A 516 1.54 -4.05 6.72
CA LEU A 516 0.52 -5.10 6.79
C LEU A 516 0.86 -6.29 5.89
N LYS A 517 1.38 -6.05 4.69
CA LYS A 517 1.88 -7.12 3.81
C LYS A 517 3.01 -7.91 4.46
N LYS A 518 3.94 -7.27 5.17
CA LYS A 518 5.00 -7.98 5.92
C LYS A 518 4.41 -8.89 7.00
N VAL A 519 3.48 -8.38 7.80
CA VAL A 519 2.82 -9.16 8.87
C VAL A 519 2.14 -10.41 8.30
N VAL A 520 1.44 -10.27 7.18
CA VAL A 520 0.77 -11.40 6.51
C VAL A 520 1.78 -12.36 5.88
N GLN A 521 2.85 -11.83 5.27
CA GLN A 521 3.92 -12.64 4.68
C GLN A 521 4.67 -13.46 5.73
N ASP A 522 4.91 -12.91 6.91
CA ASP A 522 5.52 -13.62 8.05
C ASP A 522 4.61 -14.75 8.53
N GLU A 523 3.30 -14.51 8.61
CA GLU A 523 2.32 -15.54 8.97
C GLU A 523 2.29 -16.68 7.95
N ILE A 524 2.32 -16.37 6.65
CA ILE A 524 2.40 -17.38 5.59
C ILE A 524 3.70 -18.15 5.66
N THR A 525 4.81 -17.48 5.94
CA THR A 525 6.11 -18.16 6.05
C THR A 525 6.11 -19.14 7.22
N ARG A 526 5.49 -18.77 8.35
CA ARG A 526 5.25 -19.70 9.46
C ARG A 526 4.36 -20.87 9.03
N ALA A 527 3.23 -20.61 8.40
CA ALA A 527 2.31 -21.65 7.94
C ALA A 527 2.98 -22.62 6.96
N LYS A 528 3.77 -22.13 6.00
CA LYS A 528 4.55 -22.97 5.07
C LYS A 528 5.53 -23.88 5.79
N ALA A 529 6.28 -23.36 6.75
CA ALA A 529 7.22 -24.17 7.53
C ALA A 529 6.52 -25.23 8.39
N GLU A 530 5.35 -24.90 8.93
CA GLU A 530 4.54 -25.84 9.69
C GLU A 530 3.89 -26.92 8.80
N ILE A 531 3.37 -26.55 7.62
CA ILE A 531 2.89 -27.47 6.59
C ILE A 531 4.03 -28.40 6.16
N GLU A 532 5.21 -27.87 5.82
CA GLU A 532 6.38 -28.67 5.45
C GLU A 532 6.70 -29.70 6.53
N LYS A 533 6.88 -29.25 7.77
CA LYS A 533 7.18 -30.12 8.91
C LYS A 533 6.12 -31.22 9.06
N ARG A 534 4.84 -30.91 8.90
CA ARG A 534 3.75 -31.85 9.11
C ARG A 534 3.62 -32.86 7.97
N VAL A 535 3.66 -32.39 6.73
CA VAL A 535 3.60 -33.23 5.53
C VAL A 535 4.76 -34.21 5.53
N TYR A 536 6.00 -33.77 5.73
CA TYR A 536 7.15 -34.69 5.76
C TYR A 536 7.07 -35.65 6.94
N ALA A 537 6.72 -35.19 8.15
CA ALA A 537 6.58 -36.08 9.31
C ALA A 537 5.51 -37.18 9.12
N GLU A 538 4.42 -36.87 8.40
CA GLU A 538 3.34 -37.82 8.18
C GLU A 538 3.58 -38.72 6.96
N MET A 539 4.22 -38.20 5.91
CA MET A 539 4.37 -38.89 4.63
C MET A 539 5.70 -39.65 4.48
N ASP A 540 6.77 -39.28 5.21
CA ASP A 540 8.06 -39.98 5.14
C ASP A 540 7.95 -41.46 5.55
N LYS A 541 6.98 -41.81 6.40
CA LYS A 541 6.70 -43.21 6.76
C LYS A 541 6.43 -44.10 5.54
N TYR A 542 5.81 -43.56 4.48
CA TYR A 542 5.52 -44.32 3.26
C TYR A 542 6.78 -44.57 2.43
N LYS A 543 7.72 -43.61 2.45
CA LYS A 543 9.05 -43.79 1.84
C LYS A 543 9.80 -44.91 2.56
N ASP A 544 9.91 -44.83 3.89
CA ASP A 544 10.65 -45.81 4.68
C ASP A 544 10.05 -47.23 4.55
N GLN A 545 8.71 -47.32 4.53
CA GLN A 545 8.01 -48.59 4.32
C GLN A 545 8.29 -49.18 2.93
N ALA A 546 8.18 -48.38 1.86
CA ALA A 546 8.44 -48.82 0.50
C ALA A 546 9.91 -49.22 0.30
N GLU A 547 10.84 -48.41 0.79
CA GLU A 547 12.28 -48.65 0.71
C GLU A 547 12.67 -49.95 1.44
N SER A 548 12.21 -50.12 2.69
CA SER A 548 12.47 -51.32 3.48
C SER A 548 11.92 -52.58 2.81
N TYR A 549 10.67 -52.53 2.34
CA TYR A 549 10.01 -53.65 1.69
C TYR A 549 10.75 -54.06 0.40
N ILE A 550 11.08 -53.10 -0.46
CA ILE A 550 11.73 -53.37 -1.74
C ILE A 550 13.18 -53.84 -1.55
N ASN A 551 13.97 -53.16 -0.72
CA ASN A 551 15.37 -53.53 -0.53
C ASN A 551 15.51 -54.92 0.10
N THR A 552 14.66 -55.25 1.07
CA THR A 552 14.67 -56.57 1.72
C THR A 552 14.38 -57.69 0.71
N ASN A 553 13.31 -57.54 -0.08
CA ASN A 553 12.91 -58.58 -1.04
C ASN A 553 13.83 -58.65 -2.26
N ASN A 554 14.34 -57.52 -2.74
CA ASN A 554 15.35 -57.47 -3.80
C ASN A 554 16.60 -58.26 -3.40
N THR A 555 17.13 -58.03 -2.19
CA THR A 555 18.32 -58.75 -1.70
C THR A 555 18.05 -60.25 -1.57
N LYS A 556 16.87 -60.65 -1.08
CA LYS A 556 16.49 -62.06 -0.97
C LYS A 556 16.47 -62.77 -2.33
N LEU A 557 15.81 -62.18 -3.33
CA LEU A 557 15.74 -62.76 -4.67
C LEU A 557 17.10 -62.79 -5.38
N GLN A 558 17.87 -61.71 -5.25
CA GLN A 558 19.21 -61.63 -5.81
C GLN A 558 20.10 -62.74 -5.24
N ASN A 559 20.10 -62.93 -3.91
CA ASN A 559 20.86 -63.99 -3.27
C ASN A 559 20.42 -65.38 -3.75
N LYS A 560 19.10 -65.63 -3.84
CA LYS A 560 18.55 -66.93 -4.30
C LYS A 560 19.03 -67.27 -5.71
N ILE A 561 19.02 -66.31 -6.64
CA ILE A 561 19.47 -66.56 -8.02
C ILE A 561 20.99 -66.68 -8.13
N ASP A 562 21.73 -65.92 -7.32
CA ASP A 562 23.20 -65.95 -7.31
C ASP A 562 23.71 -67.29 -6.77
N GLU A 563 23.08 -67.83 -5.71
CA GLU A 563 23.38 -69.17 -5.19
C GLU A 563 23.18 -70.26 -6.26
N ILE A 564 22.06 -70.22 -6.99
CA ILE A 564 21.78 -71.15 -8.10
C ILE A 564 22.85 -71.02 -9.19
N ASN A 565 23.17 -69.79 -9.60
CA ASN A 565 24.19 -69.52 -10.61
C ASN A 565 25.58 -70.03 -10.19
N VAL A 566 25.98 -69.86 -8.92
CA VAL A 566 27.25 -70.40 -8.41
C VAL A 566 27.29 -71.91 -8.56
N ARG A 567 26.23 -72.61 -8.14
CA ARG A 567 26.17 -74.09 -8.20
C ARG A 567 26.16 -74.63 -9.63
N ILE A 568 25.48 -73.96 -10.56
CA ILE A 568 25.52 -74.32 -11.99
C ILE A 568 26.94 -74.14 -12.54
N ASN A 569 27.62 -73.04 -12.21
CA ASN A 569 29.00 -72.81 -12.63
C ASN A 569 29.98 -73.84 -12.06
N GLU A 570 29.77 -74.28 -10.81
CA GLU A 570 30.56 -75.38 -10.23
C GLU A 570 30.38 -76.68 -11.03
N GLN A 571 29.15 -77.06 -11.37
CA GLN A 571 28.93 -78.27 -12.18
C GLN A 571 29.50 -78.11 -13.60
N LYS A 572 29.42 -76.91 -14.18
CA LYS A 572 30.01 -76.60 -15.49
C LYS A 572 31.51 -76.83 -15.49
N ASN A 573 32.21 -76.30 -14.49
CA ASN A 573 33.64 -76.50 -14.33
C ASN A 573 33.98 -77.97 -14.12
N ARG A 574 33.19 -78.71 -13.34
CA ARG A 574 33.38 -80.15 -13.10
C ARG A 574 33.22 -80.97 -14.39
N ILE A 575 32.17 -80.74 -15.18
CA ILE A 575 31.96 -81.49 -16.42
C ILE A 575 33.00 -81.12 -17.49
N GLU A 576 33.45 -79.86 -17.56
CA GLU A 576 34.56 -79.45 -18.43
C GLU A 576 35.89 -80.12 -18.07
N GLN A 577 36.18 -80.29 -16.77
CA GLN A 577 37.33 -81.07 -16.30
C GLN A 577 37.18 -82.55 -16.68
N LYS A 578 36.01 -83.14 -16.40
CA LYS A 578 35.74 -84.55 -16.72
C LYS A 578 35.83 -84.83 -18.21
N LYS A 579 35.37 -83.89 -19.05
CA LYS A 579 35.51 -83.95 -20.51
C LYS A 579 36.97 -84.08 -20.95
N LYS A 580 37.87 -83.29 -20.38
CA LYS A 580 39.32 -83.40 -20.67
C LYS A 580 39.90 -84.74 -20.22
N GLU A 581 39.47 -85.26 -19.08
CA GLU A 581 39.88 -86.59 -18.60
C GLU A 581 39.43 -87.70 -19.57
N ILE A 582 38.18 -87.64 -20.02
CA ILE A 582 37.60 -88.59 -20.99
C ILE A 582 38.36 -88.52 -22.32
N GLU A 583 38.59 -87.32 -22.86
CA GLU A 583 39.35 -87.12 -24.11
C GLU A 583 40.74 -87.77 -24.03
N ASN A 584 41.48 -87.51 -22.95
CA ASN A 584 42.79 -88.10 -22.73
C ASN A 584 42.73 -89.63 -22.60
N ARG A 585 41.72 -90.18 -21.90
CA ARG A 585 41.56 -91.63 -21.72
C ARG A 585 41.23 -92.32 -23.03
N ILE A 586 40.33 -91.76 -23.84
CA ILE A 586 39.96 -92.31 -25.14
C ILE A 586 41.20 -92.31 -26.07
N GLU A 587 42.01 -91.26 -26.07
CA GLU A 587 43.24 -91.21 -26.86
C GLU A 587 44.24 -92.32 -26.45
N VAL A 588 44.38 -92.58 -25.14
CA VAL A 588 45.22 -93.67 -24.62
C VAL A 588 44.70 -95.05 -25.03
N GLU A 589 43.40 -95.32 -24.88
CA GLU A 589 42.81 -96.61 -25.24
C GLU A 589 42.76 -96.82 -26.76
N LYS A 590 42.61 -95.75 -27.55
CA LYS A 590 42.75 -95.77 -29.02
C LYS A 590 44.14 -96.29 -29.42
N GLN A 591 45.21 -95.69 -28.87
CA GLN A 591 46.58 -96.12 -29.15
C GLN A 591 46.82 -97.59 -28.77
N LYS A 592 46.19 -98.08 -27.70
CA LYS A 592 46.29 -99.48 -27.28
C LYS A 592 45.52 -100.43 -28.21
N LEU A 593 44.30 -100.08 -28.59
CA LEU A 593 43.43 -100.93 -29.43
C LEU A 593 43.86 -100.97 -30.91
N GLU A 594 44.44 -99.89 -31.44
CA GLU A 594 45.05 -99.87 -32.78
C GLU A 594 46.23 -100.86 -32.88
N ASN A 595 46.95 -101.08 -31.78
CA ASN A 595 48.05 -102.04 -31.70
C ASN A 595 47.59 -103.50 -31.52
N GLU A 596 46.41 -103.75 -30.92
CA GLU A 596 45.94 -105.09 -30.55
C GLU A 596 44.85 -105.68 -31.47
N ALA A 597 43.99 -104.86 -32.09
CA ALA A 597 42.76 -105.31 -32.77
C ALA A 597 42.50 -104.73 -34.19
N GLY A 598 43.34 -103.82 -34.68
CA GLY A 598 43.33 -103.28 -36.06
C GLY A 598 42.54 -101.97 -36.26
N GLU A 599 42.84 -101.24 -37.35
CA GLU A 599 42.39 -99.87 -37.68
C GLU A 599 40.87 -99.61 -37.58
N LYS A 600 40.03 -100.64 -37.65
CA LYS A 600 38.56 -100.48 -37.66
C LYS A 600 37.99 -100.02 -36.32
N LEU A 601 38.57 -100.47 -35.20
CA LEU A 601 38.16 -100.08 -33.84
C LEU A 601 38.65 -98.67 -33.46
N GLY A 602 39.84 -98.27 -33.93
CA GLY A 602 40.36 -96.91 -33.75
C GLY A 602 39.50 -95.85 -34.44
N ASN A 603 39.00 -96.14 -35.65
CA ASN A 603 38.08 -95.26 -36.37
C ASN A 603 36.72 -95.08 -35.65
N GLU A 604 36.22 -96.11 -34.97
CA GLU A 604 34.96 -96.06 -34.21
C GLU A 604 35.08 -95.19 -32.95
N LEU A 605 36.26 -95.20 -32.30
CA LEU A 605 36.59 -94.28 -31.19
C LEU A 605 36.76 -92.83 -31.67
N ASP A 606 37.31 -92.61 -32.86
CA ASP A 606 37.43 -91.27 -33.46
C ASP A 606 36.06 -90.64 -33.77
N ASP A 607 35.11 -91.43 -34.26
CA ASP A 607 33.76 -90.94 -34.53
C ASP A 607 33.00 -90.64 -33.21
N LEU A 608 33.22 -91.44 -32.16
CA LEU A 608 32.70 -91.15 -30.81
C LEU A 608 33.32 -89.86 -30.24
N LEU A 609 34.63 -89.66 -30.36
CA LEU A 609 35.33 -88.43 -29.95
C LEU A 609 34.83 -87.20 -30.72
N LYS A 610 34.56 -87.33 -32.03
CA LYS A 610 33.99 -86.24 -32.83
C LYS A 610 32.58 -85.88 -32.38
N GLN A 611 31.73 -86.87 -32.07
CA GLN A 611 30.38 -86.64 -31.55
C GLN A 611 30.40 -85.95 -30.18
N PHE A 612 31.39 -86.26 -29.34
CA PHE A 612 31.57 -85.61 -28.04
C PHE A 612 32.08 -84.16 -28.11
N ASN A 613 32.74 -83.82 -29.23
CA ASN A 613 33.36 -82.52 -29.45
C ASN A 613 32.52 -81.53 -30.26
N GLN A 614 31.40 -81.99 -30.81
CA GLN A 614 30.32 -81.15 -31.36
C GLN A 614 29.38 -80.70 -30.26
#